data_AF-A0A7X8I8E5-F1
#
_entry.id   AF-A0A7X8I8E5-F1
#
_cell.length_a   1.000
_cell.length_b   1.000
_cell.length_c   1.000
_cell.angle_alpha   90.00
_cell.angle_beta   90.00
_cell.angle_gamma   90.00
#
_symmetry.space_group_name_H-M   'P 1'
#
loop_
_entity.id
_entity.type
_entity.pdbx_description
1 polymer ?
#
loop_
_entity_poly.entity_id
_entity_poly.type
_entity_poly.pdbx_seq_one_letter_code
_entity_poly.pdbx_strand_id
1 'polypeptide(L)'
;MRLKVLSAALLLFLSAAAWGAPHPLEVAMDKCMEEDPSTHGVSNCAAEFKEKWDGELNRAYKEIMGMLPKQGQDLLRNAQRAWIPWRDAEFKFLSAVYNAVYENSGGSMFVTIHAIADMEVVKNRALELLAYVEELKAGKPSFGETYPPAEADAQLSAAMNVKNGHKKIGKLLGGDGVKIAETTLKTWEDFRNKETAFMAWFYGKTGDKAFPIHARMEKNLDRNKKLDTLSNDLTGDYLGDADSAAKGAVEVKKAATKQPFTGDRTLYRPEEGKCDFGAYIIDPDPKGANVRDNPNGKIIVTLPYQPDDPDLIMVKVTGYRGKWLSVTLHDGKKGWIFSELVGMSLRNYAPGDVTALRVRPDPYAPTVGDIFDDEEVTVLGGEGKWALVRYKHPKGHEFVGWLNPEKQCGHPYTTCP
;
A
#
# COMPACT_ATOMS: atom_id res chain seq x y z
N MET A 1 2.27 -34.16 -44.54
CA MET A 1 2.98 -34.34 -43.26
C MET A 1 2.61 -33.21 -42.32
N ARG A 2 1.72 -33.45 -41.37
CA ARG A 2 1.41 -32.51 -40.28
C ARG A 2 2.21 -32.95 -39.07
N LEU A 3 3.23 -32.16 -38.69
CA LEU A 3 4.05 -32.40 -37.51
C LEU A 3 3.22 -32.00 -36.29
N LYS A 4 2.86 -32.97 -35.44
CA LYS A 4 2.24 -32.73 -34.14
C LYS A 4 3.34 -32.21 -33.20
N VAL A 5 3.31 -30.92 -32.88
CA VAL A 5 4.08 -30.36 -31.77
C VAL A 5 3.25 -30.58 -30.51
N LEU A 6 3.74 -31.45 -29.63
CA LEU A 6 3.20 -31.66 -28.30
C LEU A 6 3.47 -30.41 -27.45
N SER A 7 2.42 -29.66 -27.13
CA SER A 7 2.42 -28.63 -26.10
C SER A 7 2.58 -29.30 -24.73
N ALA A 8 3.77 -29.20 -24.13
CA ALA A 8 3.96 -29.44 -22.70
C ALA A 8 3.65 -28.14 -21.95
N ALA A 9 2.46 -28.08 -21.35
CA ALA A 9 2.09 -27.03 -20.40
C ALA A 9 2.91 -27.21 -19.12
N LEU A 10 3.79 -26.27 -18.81
CA LEU A 10 4.53 -26.22 -17.55
C LEU A 10 3.74 -25.32 -16.58
N LEU A 11 2.81 -25.94 -15.85
CA LEU A 11 2.22 -25.38 -14.63
C LEU A 11 3.33 -25.35 -13.57
N LEU A 12 3.72 -24.15 -13.13
CA LEU A 12 4.41 -23.97 -11.85
C LEU A 12 3.40 -24.28 -10.74
N PHE A 13 3.28 -25.56 -10.42
CA PHE A 13 2.78 -25.99 -9.12
C PHE A 13 3.91 -25.77 -8.12
N LEU A 14 3.60 -24.95 -7.12
CA LEU A 14 4.05 -25.14 -5.74
C LEU A 14 4.26 -26.64 -5.51
N SER A 15 5.40 -27.01 -4.92
CA SER A 15 5.69 -28.34 -4.41
C SER A 15 4.44 -28.99 -3.78
N ALA A 16 3.74 -29.77 -4.60
CA ALA A 16 2.51 -30.46 -4.24
C ALA A 16 2.88 -31.73 -3.49
N ALA A 17 3.19 -31.59 -2.21
CA ALA A 17 3.27 -32.71 -1.29
C ALA A 17 2.99 -32.31 0.16
N ALA A 18 1.98 -31.46 0.40
CA ALA A 18 1.11 -31.47 1.57
C ALA A 18 0.03 -30.38 1.39
N TRP A 19 -1.18 -30.77 1.00
CA TRP A 19 -2.50 -30.11 1.16
C TRP A 19 -2.56 -28.57 1.15
N GLY A 20 -3.39 -27.98 0.28
CA GLY A 20 -3.80 -26.59 0.44
C GLY A 20 -5.10 -26.29 -0.27
N ALA A 21 -6.23 -26.40 0.42
CA ALA A 21 -7.49 -25.81 -0.04
C ALA A 21 -7.26 -24.31 -0.31
N PRO A 22 -8.01 -23.68 -1.24
CA PRO A 22 -7.95 -22.24 -1.44
C PRO A 22 -8.12 -21.53 -0.11
N HIS A 23 -7.36 -20.44 0.09
CA HIS A 23 -7.44 -19.71 1.35
C HIS A 23 -8.90 -19.28 1.59
N PRO A 24 -9.43 -19.30 2.82
CA PRO A 24 -10.84 -18.99 3.06
C PRO A 24 -11.28 -17.62 2.51
N LEU A 25 -10.37 -16.65 2.43
CA LEU A 25 -10.64 -15.34 1.80
C LEU A 25 -10.81 -15.43 0.27
N GLU A 26 -10.17 -16.38 -0.42
CA GLU A 26 -10.39 -16.60 -1.85
C GLU A 26 -11.80 -17.13 -2.09
N VAL A 27 -12.19 -18.17 -1.35
CA VAL A 27 -13.54 -18.77 -1.44
C VAL A 27 -14.62 -17.74 -1.10
N ALA A 28 -14.39 -16.92 -0.08
CA ALA A 28 -15.34 -15.88 0.31
C ALA A 28 -15.41 -14.73 -0.71
N MET A 29 -14.32 -14.44 -1.44
CA MET A 29 -14.30 -13.44 -2.49
C MET A 29 -15.08 -13.91 -3.72
N ASP A 30 -14.88 -15.17 -4.14
CA ASP A 30 -15.63 -15.77 -5.25
C ASP A 30 -17.14 -15.68 -4.97
N LYS A 31 -17.54 -16.04 -3.76
CA LYS A 31 -18.94 -15.90 -3.34
C LYS A 31 -19.45 -14.45 -3.35
N CYS A 32 -18.63 -13.48 -2.91
CA CYS A 32 -18.99 -12.05 -2.97
C CYS A 32 -19.28 -11.61 -4.41
N MET A 33 -18.44 -12.03 -5.36
CA MET A 33 -18.60 -11.70 -6.77
C MET A 33 -19.79 -12.41 -7.42
N GLU A 34 -20.14 -13.61 -6.96
CA GLU A 34 -21.34 -14.33 -7.41
C GLU A 34 -22.64 -13.70 -6.89
N GLU A 35 -22.62 -13.11 -5.69
CA GLU A 35 -23.78 -12.42 -5.10
C GLU A 35 -24.13 -11.12 -5.85
N ASP A 36 -23.14 -10.38 -6.34
CA ASP A 36 -23.32 -9.22 -7.22
C ASP A 36 -22.29 -9.21 -8.37
N PRO A 37 -22.62 -9.84 -9.53
CA PRO A 37 -21.71 -9.93 -10.67
C PRO A 37 -21.66 -8.64 -11.50
N SER A 38 -22.31 -7.55 -11.07
CA SER A 38 -22.22 -6.26 -11.76
C SER A 38 -20.81 -5.67 -11.63
N THR A 39 -20.43 -4.77 -12.54
CA THR A 39 -19.15 -4.04 -12.46
C THR A 39 -18.96 -3.37 -11.10
N HIS A 40 -20.04 -2.81 -10.53
CA HIS A 40 -20.00 -2.17 -9.22
C HIS A 40 -19.80 -3.18 -8.08
N GLY A 41 -20.56 -4.28 -8.09
CA GLY A 41 -20.45 -5.36 -7.12
C GLY A 41 -19.06 -5.98 -7.07
N VAL A 42 -18.54 -6.38 -8.22
CA VAL A 42 -17.19 -6.96 -8.35
C VAL A 42 -16.11 -5.97 -7.87
N SER A 43 -16.21 -4.69 -8.20
CA SER A 43 -15.25 -3.67 -7.76
C SER A 43 -15.30 -3.45 -6.24
N ASN A 44 -16.50 -3.43 -5.66
CA ASN A 44 -16.67 -3.32 -4.20
C ASN A 44 -16.14 -4.57 -3.48
N CYS A 45 -16.42 -5.77 -4.00
CA CYS A 45 -15.86 -7.00 -3.47
C CYS A 45 -14.33 -6.98 -3.53
N ALA A 46 -13.73 -6.59 -4.64
CA ALA A 46 -12.28 -6.49 -4.74
C ALA A 46 -11.69 -5.49 -3.72
N ALA A 47 -12.34 -4.34 -3.51
CA ALA A 47 -11.92 -3.37 -2.49
C ALA A 47 -12.06 -3.91 -1.06
N GLU A 48 -13.19 -4.55 -0.73
CA GLU A 48 -13.39 -5.18 0.58
C GLU A 48 -12.35 -6.27 0.84
N PHE A 49 -12.06 -7.11 -0.16
CA PHE A 49 -11.10 -8.19 -0.01
C PHE A 49 -9.66 -7.70 -0.02
N LYS A 50 -9.33 -6.57 -0.65
CA LYS A 50 -8.05 -5.89 -0.48
C LYS A 50 -7.79 -5.58 1.00
N GLU A 51 -8.78 -5.05 1.71
CA GLU A 51 -8.69 -4.77 3.16
C GLU A 51 -8.58 -6.05 3.99
N LYS A 52 -9.35 -7.10 3.67
CA LYS A 52 -9.24 -8.40 4.36
C LYS A 52 -7.85 -9.03 4.16
N TRP A 53 -7.29 -8.94 2.95
CA TRP A 53 -5.96 -9.43 2.66
C TRP A 53 -4.87 -8.61 3.35
N ASP A 54 -5.04 -7.30 3.52
CA ASP A 54 -4.10 -6.51 4.34
C ASP A 54 -4.16 -6.93 5.82
N GLY A 55 -5.36 -7.16 6.35
CA GLY A 55 -5.52 -7.74 7.69
C GLY A 55 -4.79 -9.07 7.85
N GLU A 56 -4.91 -9.95 6.86
CA GLU A 56 -4.25 -11.26 6.83
C GLU A 56 -2.73 -11.16 6.69
N LEU A 57 -2.26 -10.25 5.83
CA LEU A 57 -0.85 -9.91 5.67
C LEU A 57 -0.25 -9.48 7.00
N ASN A 58 -0.91 -8.56 7.72
CA ASN A 58 -0.44 -8.07 9.01
C ASN A 58 -0.46 -9.14 10.09
N ARG A 59 -1.46 -10.02 10.08
CA ARG A 59 -1.51 -11.19 10.99
C ARG A 59 -0.32 -12.10 10.73
N ALA A 60 -0.12 -12.51 9.47
CA ALA A 60 0.97 -13.39 9.06
C ALA A 60 2.34 -12.77 9.38
N TYR A 61 2.53 -11.48 9.10
CA TYR A 61 3.75 -10.74 9.44
C TYR A 61 4.04 -10.77 10.94
N LYS A 62 3.06 -10.50 11.80
CA LYS A 62 3.23 -10.56 13.27
C LYS A 62 3.60 -11.98 13.73
N GLU A 63 2.95 -12.98 13.16
CA GLU A 63 3.20 -14.39 13.49
C GLU A 63 4.63 -14.80 13.15
N ILE A 64 5.08 -14.59 11.91
CA ILE A 64 6.46 -14.91 11.52
C ILE A 64 7.49 -14.12 12.31
N MET A 65 7.25 -12.83 12.57
CA MET A 65 8.17 -12.02 13.38
C MET A 65 8.32 -12.57 14.81
N GLY A 66 7.28 -13.16 15.39
CA GLY A 66 7.34 -13.83 16.69
C GLY A 66 8.08 -15.17 16.67
N MET A 67 8.21 -15.80 15.51
CA MET A 67 8.88 -17.11 15.34
C MET A 67 10.36 -16.97 14.95
N LEU A 68 10.74 -15.87 14.32
CA LEU A 68 12.10 -15.66 13.80
C LEU A 68 13.07 -15.16 14.90
N PRO A 69 14.34 -15.62 14.90
CA PRO A 69 15.41 -14.96 15.65
C PRO A 69 15.71 -13.56 15.09
N LYS A 70 16.40 -12.73 15.88
CA LYS A 70 16.67 -11.32 15.58
C LYS A 70 17.22 -11.05 14.16
N GLN A 71 18.17 -11.84 13.69
CA GLN A 71 18.72 -11.68 12.34
C GLN A 71 17.65 -11.87 11.24
N GLY A 72 16.78 -12.88 11.39
CA GLY A 72 15.67 -13.12 10.47
C GLY A 72 14.62 -12.02 10.52
N GLN A 73 14.30 -11.54 11.73
CA GLN A 73 13.40 -10.41 11.92
C GLN A 73 13.90 -9.15 11.20
N ASP A 74 15.20 -8.84 11.28
CA ASP A 74 15.78 -7.67 10.64
C ASP A 74 15.74 -7.77 9.10
N LEU A 75 16.03 -8.96 8.56
CA LEU A 75 15.95 -9.21 7.11
C LEU A 75 14.52 -9.14 6.59
N LEU A 76 13.56 -9.76 7.28
CA LEU A 76 12.16 -9.73 6.89
C LEU A 76 11.59 -8.31 7.00
N ARG A 77 11.93 -7.57 8.06
CA ARG A 77 11.55 -6.16 8.23
C ARG A 77 12.08 -5.30 7.09
N ASN A 78 13.33 -5.51 6.67
CA ASN A 78 13.90 -4.78 5.55
C ASN A 78 13.14 -5.07 4.25
N ALA A 79 12.80 -6.34 3.99
CA ALA A 79 11.99 -6.71 2.83
C ALA A 79 10.59 -6.08 2.88
N GLN A 80 9.91 -6.16 4.03
CA GLN A 80 8.59 -5.56 4.22
C GLN A 80 8.60 -4.03 4.04
N ARG A 81 9.62 -3.34 4.57
CA ARG A 81 9.78 -1.89 4.39
C ARG A 81 10.07 -1.49 2.93
N ALA A 82 10.66 -2.37 2.15
CA ALA A 82 10.85 -2.14 0.71
C ALA A 82 9.62 -2.50 -0.12
N TRP A 83 8.80 -3.44 0.36
CA TRP A 83 7.54 -3.80 -0.26
C TRP A 83 6.56 -2.62 -0.30
N ILE A 84 6.49 -1.81 0.77
CA ILE A 84 5.55 -0.69 0.88
C ILE A 84 5.74 0.34 -0.25
N PRO A 85 6.94 0.94 -0.47
CA PRO A 85 7.16 1.85 -1.60
C PRO A 85 6.90 1.21 -2.96
N TRP A 86 7.20 -0.08 -3.11
CA TRP A 86 6.89 -0.79 -4.36
C TRP A 86 5.39 -0.93 -4.56
N ARG A 87 4.64 -1.42 -3.57
CA ARG A 87 3.17 -1.54 -3.61
C ARG A 87 2.53 -0.22 -4.04
N ASP A 88 2.98 0.90 -3.45
CA ASP A 88 2.41 2.20 -3.73
C ASP A 88 2.78 2.69 -5.14
N ALA A 89 3.99 2.39 -5.62
CA ALA A 89 4.35 2.64 -7.00
C ALA A 89 3.56 1.74 -7.97
N GLU A 90 3.30 0.49 -7.58
CA GLU A 90 2.56 -0.49 -8.35
C GLU A 90 1.09 -0.09 -8.52
N PHE A 91 0.40 0.35 -7.45
CA PHE A 91 -0.98 0.87 -7.57
C PHE A 91 -1.07 2.05 -8.54
N LYS A 92 -0.07 2.95 -8.52
CA LYS A 92 0.00 4.05 -9.49
C LYS A 92 0.25 3.58 -10.91
N PHE A 93 1.11 2.59 -11.07
CA PHE A 93 1.39 1.98 -12.35
C PHE A 93 0.16 1.29 -12.93
N LEU A 94 -0.54 0.48 -12.13
CA LEU A 94 -1.80 -0.16 -12.51
C LEU A 94 -2.89 0.86 -12.82
N SER A 95 -3.05 1.90 -11.99
CA SER A 95 -4.00 2.97 -12.24
C SER A 95 -3.71 3.70 -13.55
N ALA A 96 -2.45 4.06 -13.82
CA ALA A 96 -2.06 4.71 -15.08
C ALA A 96 -2.35 3.79 -16.29
N VAL A 97 -2.02 2.50 -16.18
CA VAL A 97 -2.32 1.49 -17.19
C VAL A 97 -3.82 1.41 -17.46
N TYR A 98 -4.62 1.10 -16.46
CA TYR A 98 -6.04 0.84 -16.68
C TYR A 98 -6.86 2.10 -16.97
N ASN A 99 -6.42 3.29 -16.53
CA ASN A 99 -7.01 4.55 -16.98
C ASN A 99 -6.77 4.76 -18.49
N ALA A 100 -5.55 4.54 -18.97
CA ALA A 100 -5.25 4.64 -20.41
C ALA A 100 -6.04 3.61 -21.23
N VAL A 101 -6.21 2.38 -20.71
CA VAL A 101 -7.07 1.37 -21.36
C VAL A 101 -8.53 1.82 -21.40
N TYR A 102 -9.06 2.33 -20.28
CA TYR A 102 -10.44 2.79 -20.19
C TYR A 102 -10.72 3.96 -21.15
N GLU A 103 -9.82 4.94 -21.24
CA GLU A 103 -9.94 6.06 -22.17
C GLU A 103 -9.94 5.63 -23.64
N ASN A 104 -9.20 4.57 -23.97
CA ASN A 104 -9.07 4.09 -25.36
C ASN A 104 -10.14 3.06 -25.76
N SER A 105 -10.66 2.26 -24.82
CA SER A 105 -11.56 1.13 -25.10
C SER A 105 -13.00 1.34 -24.62
N GLY A 106 -13.25 2.26 -23.67
CA GLY A 106 -14.58 2.54 -23.11
C GLY A 106 -15.25 1.39 -22.35
N GLY A 107 -14.55 0.27 -22.09
CA GLY A 107 -15.12 -0.93 -21.49
C GLY A 107 -15.13 -0.91 -19.95
N SER A 108 -16.30 -1.04 -19.32
CA SER A 108 -16.44 -1.13 -17.86
C SER A 108 -15.75 -2.35 -17.24
N MET A 109 -15.45 -3.38 -18.03
CA MET A 109 -14.69 -4.56 -17.60
C MET A 109 -13.29 -4.21 -17.04
N PHE A 110 -12.64 -3.16 -17.55
CA PHE A 110 -11.32 -2.76 -17.06
C PHE A 110 -11.36 -2.11 -15.68
N VAL A 111 -12.51 -1.58 -15.26
CA VAL A 111 -12.72 -1.08 -13.89
C VAL A 111 -12.62 -2.23 -12.90
N THR A 112 -13.27 -3.35 -13.20
CA THR A 112 -13.19 -4.57 -12.35
C THR A 112 -11.81 -5.21 -12.38
N ILE A 113 -11.16 -5.27 -13.55
CA ILE A 113 -9.80 -5.81 -13.66
C ILE A 113 -8.81 -4.98 -12.84
N HIS A 114 -8.91 -3.64 -12.90
CA HIS A 114 -8.06 -2.76 -12.09
C HIS A 114 -8.26 -3.01 -10.59
N ALA A 115 -9.52 -3.05 -10.12
CA ALA A 115 -9.81 -3.28 -8.71
C ALA A 115 -9.26 -4.64 -8.22
N ILE A 116 -9.39 -5.69 -9.04
CA ILE A 116 -8.82 -7.02 -8.74
C ILE A 116 -7.30 -6.98 -8.73
N ALA A 117 -6.66 -6.33 -9.71
CA ALA A 117 -5.21 -6.23 -9.79
C ALA A 117 -4.61 -5.51 -8.56
N ASP A 118 -5.29 -4.49 -8.05
CA ASP A 118 -4.93 -3.79 -6.82
C ASP A 118 -5.00 -4.70 -5.58
N MET A 119 -6.05 -5.52 -5.49
CA MET A 119 -6.19 -6.52 -4.43
C MET A 119 -5.10 -7.59 -4.51
N GLU A 120 -4.79 -8.07 -5.72
CA GLU A 120 -3.77 -9.11 -5.95
C GLU A 120 -2.40 -8.72 -5.42
N VAL A 121 -2.00 -7.44 -5.50
CA VAL A 121 -0.71 -6.98 -4.95
C VAL A 121 -0.63 -7.26 -3.44
N VAL A 122 -1.71 -7.03 -2.71
CA VAL A 122 -1.80 -7.25 -1.25
C VAL A 122 -1.94 -8.74 -0.94
N LYS A 123 -2.85 -9.43 -1.63
CA LYS A 123 -3.07 -10.87 -1.51
C LYS A 123 -1.79 -11.67 -1.72
N ASN A 124 -1.03 -11.39 -2.77
CA ASN A 124 0.20 -12.14 -3.08
C ASN A 124 1.24 -11.99 -1.97
N ARG A 125 1.37 -10.80 -1.38
CA ARG A 125 2.25 -10.60 -0.23
C ARG A 125 1.74 -11.33 1.02
N ALA A 126 0.44 -11.31 1.28
CA ALA A 126 -0.16 -12.06 2.38
C ALA A 126 0.13 -13.56 2.26
N LEU A 127 -0.10 -14.13 1.08
CA LEU A 127 0.15 -15.54 0.79
C LEU A 127 1.63 -15.93 0.90
N GLU A 128 2.55 -15.06 0.45
CA GLU A 128 4.00 -15.27 0.61
C GLU A 128 4.38 -15.34 2.11
N LEU A 129 3.87 -14.42 2.93
CA LEU A 129 4.13 -14.44 4.39
C LEU A 129 3.49 -15.65 5.07
N LEU A 130 2.28 -16.04 4.68
CA LEU A 130 1.62 -17.24 5.18
C LEU A 130 2.41 -18.51 4.82
N ALA A 131 2.96 -18.60 3.61
CA ALA A 131 3.80 -19.72 3.23
C ALA A 131 5.01 -19.86 4.15
N TYR A 132 5.69 -18.76 4.47
CA TYR A 132 6.80 -18.79 5.44
C TYR A 132 6.37 -19.21 6.85
N VAL A 133 5.19 -18.78 7.30
CA VAL A 133 4.61 -19.23 8.59
C VAL A 133 4.40 -20.74 8.59
N GLU A 134 3.79 -21.28 7.54
CA GLU A 134 3.52 -22.72 7.44
C GLU A 134 4.80 -23.55 7.33
N GLU A 135 5.82 -23.06 6.60
CA GLU A 135 7.13 -23.70 6.56
C GLU A 135 7.82 -23.76 7.93
N LEU A 136 7.75 -22.67 8.71
CA LEU A 136 8.30 -22.64 10.07
C LEU A 136 7.54 -23.57 11.03
N LYS A 137 6.21 -23.71 10.86
CA LYS A 137 5.39 -24.66 11.63
C LYS A 137 5.71 -26.11 11.28
N ALA A 138 5.97 -26.39 10.00
CA ALA A 138 6.35 -27.71 9.53
C ALA A 138 7.75 -28.16 9.99
N GLY A 139 8.60 -27.21 10.40
CA GLY A 139 9.89 -27.50 11.02
C GLY A 139 10.98 -26.54 10.56
N LYS A 140 12.19 -27.07 10.33
CA LYS A 140 13.29 -26.26 9.79
C LYS A 140 13.02 -25.97 8.31
N PRO A 141 12.85 -24.70 7.90
CA PRO A 141 12.61 -24.38 6.50
C PRO A 141 13.75 -24.88 5.61
N SER A 142 13.39 -25.40 4.44
CA SER A 142 14.37 -25.90 3.47
C SER A 142 13.87 -25.66 2.06
N PHE A 143 14.74 -25.12 1.21
CA PHE A 143 14.44 -24.97 -0.20
C PHE A 143 14.65 -26.31 -0.91
N GLY A 144 13.53 -26.94 -1.32
CA GLY A 144 13.52 -28.30 -1.87
C GLY A 144 13.89 -28.42 -3.35
N GLU A 145 13.96 -27.30 -4.07
CA GLU A 145 14.22 -27.32 -5.52
C GLU A 145 15.71 -27.35 -5.85
N THR A 146 16.05 -28.05 -6.92
CA THR A 146 17.38 -28.02 -7.51
C THR A 146 17.47 -26.89 -8.51
N TYR A 147 18.44 -26.00 -8.34
CA TYR A 147 18.74 -24.91 -9.26
C TYR A 147 20.18 -25.03 -9.78
N PRO A 148 20.46 -24.63 -11.02
CA PRO A 148 21.81 -24.67 -11.56
C PRO A 148 22.77 -23.76 -10.77
N PRO A 149 24.04 -24.16 -10.62
CA PRO A 149 25.05 -23.34 -9.94
C PRO A 149 25.40 -22.05 -10.70
N ALA A 150 25.03 -21.94 -11.99
CA ALA A 150 25.21 -20.75 -12.82
C ALA A 150 24.04 -20.57 -13.80
N GLU A 151 23.19 -19.58 -13.55
CA GLU A 151 22.10 -19.11 -14.44
C GLU A 151 22.26 -17.64 -14.80
N ALA A 152 23.49 -17.12 -14.83
CA ALA A 152 23.75 -15.68 -14.97
C ALA A 152 23.10 -15.08 -16.23
N ASP A 153 23.13 -15.80 -17.36
CA ASP A 153 22.54 -15.32 -18.62
C ASP A 153 21.02 -15.33 -18.60
N ALA A 154 20.40 -16.37 -18.03
CA ALA A 154 18.94 -16.47 -17.89
C ALA A 154 18.41 -15.41 -16.92
N GLN A 155 19.10 -15.22 -15.78
CA GLN A 155 18.82 -14.14 -14.86
C GLN A 155 18.93 -12.78 -15.55
N LEU A 156 20.03 -12.54 -16.28
CA LEU A 156 20.31 -11.26 -16.92
C LEU A 156 19.24 -10.95 -17.97
N SER A 157 18.88 -11.93 -18.78
CA SER A 157 17.79 -11.85 -19.76
C SER A 157 16.46 -11.51 -19.08
N ALA A 158 16.09 -12.24 -18.02
CA ALA A 158 14.86 -11.97 -17.27
C ALA A 158 14.84 -10.56 -16.68
N ALA A 159 15.96 -10.09 -16.12
CA ALA A 159 16.09 -8.74 -15.59
C ALA A 159 16.00 -7.65 -16.67
N MET A 160 16.64 -7.88 -17.84
CA MET A 160 16.54 -6.97 -18.99
C MET A 160 15.10 -6.89 -19.50
N ASN A 161 14.38 -8.00 -19.54
CA ASN A 161 12.97 -8.04 -19.95
C ASN A 161 12.09 -7.22 -18.99
N VAL A 162 12.32 -7.30 -17.68
CA VAL A 162 11.59 -6.47 -16.71
C VAL A 162 11.83 -4.98 -16.99
N LYS A 163 13.08 -4.58 -17.22
CA LYS A 163 13.43 -3.19 -17.53
C LYS A 163 12.80 -2.73 -18.84
N ASN A 164 12.86 -3.56 -19.87
CA ASN A 164 12.30 -3.28 -21.19
C ASN A 164 10.77 -3.20 -21.14
N GLY A 165 10.11 -4.05 -20.37
CA GLY A 165 8.66 -4.05 -20.16
C GLY A 165 8.18 -2.74 -19.51
N HIS A 166 8.79 -2.32 -18.40
CA HIS A 166 8.47 -1.03 -17.77
C HIS A 166 8.74 0.14 -18.74
N LYS A 167 9.87 0.13 -19.45
CA LYS A 167 10.19 1.17 -20.44
C LYS A 167 9.18 1.22 -21.58
N LYS A 168 8.72 0.06 -22.06
CA LYS A 168 7.69 -0.05 -23.12
C LYS A 168 6.37 0.53 -22.64
N ILE A 169 5.89 0.07 -21.48
CA ILE A 169 4.62 0.54 -20.90
C ILE A 169 4.68 2.04 -20.60
N GLY A 170 5.76 2.52 -19.98
CA GLY A 170 5.93 3.94 -19.68
C GLY A 170 5.88 4.84 -20.92
N LYS A 171 6.40 4.36 -22.07
CA LYS A 171 6.26 5.05 -23.36
C LYS A 171 4.83 5.03 -23.90
N LEU A 172 4.13 3.89 -23.77
CA LEU A 172 2.74 3.75 -24.21
C LEU A 172 1.80 4.68 -23.43
N LEU A 173 2.06 4.87 -22.13
CA LEU A 173 1.28 5.76 -21.27
C LEU A 173 1.45 7.26 -21.62
N GLY A 174 2.58 7.66 -22.20
CA GLY A 174 2.89 9.08 -22.44
C GLY A 174 2.95 9.90 -21.14
N GLY A 175 3.05 11.23 -21.24
CA GLY A 175 3.04 12.14 -20.07
C GLY A 175 4.01 11.71 -18.95
N ASP A 176 3.49 11.60 -17.73
CA ASP A 176 4.24 11.12 -16.55
C ASP A 176 4.46 9.60 -16.52
N GLY A 177 3.93 8.86 -17.49
CA GLY A 177 3.98 7.39 -17.56
C GLY A 177 5.40 6.81 -17.54
N VAL A 178 6.38 7.48 -18.16
CA VAL A 178 7.79 7.08 -18.09
C VAL A 178 8.30 7.14 -16.65
N LYS A 179 8.02 8.25 -15.94
CA LYS A 179 8.44 8.45 -14.55
C LYS A 179 7.75 7.45 -13.60
N ILE A 180 6.47 7.18 -13.82
CA ILE A 180 5.71 6.19 -13.04
C ILE A 180 6.32 4.80 -13.23
N ALA A 181 6.58 4.38 -14.47
CA ALA A 181 7.16 3.07 -14.76
C ALA A 181 8.59 2.92 -14.22
N GLU A 182 9.42 3.96 -14.31
CA GLU A 182 10.79 3.97 -13.75
C GLU A 182 10.78 3.89 -12.22
N THR A 183 9.88 4.62 -11.56
CA THR A 183 9.74 4.58 -10.10
C THR A 183 9.29 3.20 -9.62
N THR A 184 8.32 2.60 -10.33
CA THR A 184 7.80 1.27 -10.05
C THR A 184 8.88 0.20 -10.23
N LEU A 185 9.64 0.27 -11.33
CA LEU A 185 10.78 -0.61 -11.56
C LEU A 185 11.80 -0.52 -10.41
N LYS A 186 12.22 0.70 -10.05
CA LYS A 186 13.26 0.92 -9.05
C LYS A 186 12.87 0.37 -7.67
N THR A 187 11.65 0.67 -7.23
CA THR A 187 11.13 0.20 -5.94
C THR A 187 10.92 -1.31 -5.94
N TRP A 188 10.44 -1.88 -7.06
CA TRP A 188 10.32 -3.33 -7.23
C TRP A 188 11.68 -4.05 -7.15
N GLU A 189 12.72 -3.51 -7.80
CA GLU A 189 14.06 -4.10 -7.75
C GLU A 189 14.64 -4.10 -6.33
N ASP A 190 14.39 -3.04 -5.55
CA ASP A 190 14.80 -2.95 -4.14
C ASP A 190 14.06 -3.97 -3.27
N PHE A 191 12.73 -4.05 -3.38
CA PHE A 191 11.92 -5.07 -2.71
C PHE A 191 12.40 -6.48 -3.05
N ARG A 192 12.50 -6.81 -4.34
CA ARG A 192 12.98 -8.12 -4.83
C ARG A 192 14.33 -8.49 -4.20
N ASN A 193 15.28 -7.56 -4.18
CA ASN A 193 16.62 -7.82 -3.67
C ASN A 193 16.62 -8.09 -2.16
N LYS A 194 15.85 -7.32 -1.37
CA LYS A 194 15.73 -7.51 0.08
C LYS A 194 14.97 -8.78 0.43
N GLU A 195 13.92 -9.11 -0.33
CA GLU A 195 13.19 -10.36 -0.19
C GLU A 195 14.09 -11.57 -0.49
N THR A 196 14.86 -11.51 -1.58
CA THR A 196 15.85 -12.57 -1.88
C THR A 196 16.91 -12.73 -0.78
N ALA A 197 17.34 -11.63 -0.14
CA ALA A 197 18.27 -11.70 0.98
C ALA A 197 17.65 -12.39 2.20
N PHE A 198 16.38 -12.09 2.50
CA PHE A 198 15.61 -12.80 3.52
C PHE A 198 15.48 -14.29 3.19
N MET A 199 15.05 -14.65 1.98
CA MET A 199 14.93 -16.04 1.53
C MET A 199 16.25 -16.80 1.66
N ALA A 200 17.38 -16.19 1.26
CA ALA A 200 18.69 -16.84 1.36
C ALA A 200 19.05 -17.17 2.81
N TRP A 201 18.68 -16.31 3.75
CA TRP A 201 18.83 -16.59 5.18
C TRP A 201 17.83 -17.63 5.68
N PHE A 202 16.56 -17.47 5.33
CA PHE A 202 15.44 -18.31 5.76
C PHE A 202 15.66 -19.78 5.40
N TYR A 203 16.18 -20.05 4.21
CA TYR A 203 16.48 -21.41 3.72
C TYR A 203 17.90 -21.90 4.01
N GLY A 204 18.70 -21.16 4.79
CA GLY A 204 20.08 -21.56 5.13
C GLY A 204 21.04 -21.55 3.94
N LYS A 205 20.80 -20.68 2.95
CA LYS A 205 21.54 -20.54 1.68
C LYS A 205 22.46 -19.33 1.62
N THR A 206 22.78 -18.69 2.75
CA THR A 206 23.64 -17.48 2.79
C THR A 206 25.04 -17.68 2.21
N GLY A 207 25.59 -18.90 2.28
CA GLY A 207 26.87 -19.27 1.66
C GLY A 207 26.77 -19.72 0.20
N ASP A 208 25.56 -19.92 -0.32
CA ASP A 208 25.32 -20.38 -1.68
C ASP A 208 25.12 -19.18 -2.61
N LYS A 209 26.12 -18.91 -3.46
CA LYS A 209 26.08 -17.77 -4.39
C LYS A 209 25.06 -17.95 -5.51
N ALA A 210 24.66 -19.19 -5.84
CA ALA A 210 23.71 -19.47 -6.91
C ALA A 210 22.27 -19.19 -6.45
N PHE A 211 21.95 -19.44 -5.19
CA PHE A 211 20.58 -19.29 -4.68
C PHE A 211 20.02 -17.86 -4.86
N PRO A 212 20.71 -16.77 -4.47
CA PRO A 212 20.20 -15.42 -4.71
C PRO A 212 20.05 -15.06 -6.20
N ILE A 213 20.84 -15.67 -7.09
CA ILE A 213 20.73 -15.46 -8.55
C ILE A 213 19.43 -16.10 -9.04
N HIS A 214 19.21 -17.35 -8.66
CA HIS A 214 18.02 -18.12 -8.99
C HIS A 214 16.74 -17.46 -8.44
N ALA A 215 16.71 -17.11 -7.14
CA ALA A 215 15.55 -16.46 -6.52
C ALA A 215 15.19 -15.11 -7.18
N ARG A 216 16.19 -14.32 -7.61
CA ARG A 216 15.93 -13.09 -8.38
C ARG A 216 15.41 -13.40 -9.78
N MET A 217 15.90 -14.46 -10.42
CA MET A 217 15.42 -14.87 -11.74
C MET A 217 13.94 -15.23 -11.68
N GLU A 218 13.52 -16.08 -10.74
CA GLU A 218 12.11 -16.47 -10.58
C GLU A 218 11.19 -15.26 -10.36
N LYS A 219 11.57 -14.33 -9.47
CA LYS A 219 10.82 -13.08 -9.28
C LYS A 219 10.79 -12.22 -10.55
N ASN A 220 11.87 -12.18 -11.34
CA ASN A 220 11.87 -11.49 -12.64
C ASN A 220 10.95 -12.16 -13.66
N LEU A 221 10.89 -13.50 -13.70
CA LEU A 221 10.01 -14.23 -14.61
C LEU A 221 8.53 -13.97 -14.29
N ASP A 222 8.16 -13.97 -13.01
CA ASP A 222 6.82 -13.61 -12.58
C ASP A 222 6.46 -12.16 -12.97
N ARG A 223 7.37 -11.21 -12.70
CA ARG A 223 7.17 -9.82 -13.08
C ARG A 223 7.03 -9.62 -14.59
N ASN A 224 7.79 -10.37 -15.40
CA ASN A 224 7.66 -10.35 -16.85
C ASN A 224 6.25 -10.75 -17.30
N LYS A 225 5.67 -11.81 -16.73
CA LYS A 225 4.28 -12.22 -17.05
C LYS A 225 3.26 -11.11 -16.76
N LYS A 226 3.40 -10.42 -15.62
CA LYS A 226 2.52 -9.30 -15.28
C LYS A 226 2.70 -8.13 -16.25
N LEU A 227 3.94 -7.77 -16.59
CA LEU A 227 4.22 -6.71 -17.57
C LEU A 227 3.72 -7.04 -18.98
N ASP A 228 3.84 -8.30 -19.41
CA ASP A 228 3.30 -8.75 -20.69
C ASP A 228 1.78 -8.64 -20.72
N THR A 229 1.12 -9.02 -19.63
CA THR A 229 -0.33 -8.86 -19.46
C THR A 229 -0.73 -7.38 -19.54
N LEU A 230 -0.08 -6.50 -18.76
CA LEU A 230 -0.37 -5.05 -18.79
C LEU A 230 -0.07 -4.43 -20.15
N SER A 231 0.98 -4.87 -20.84
CA SER A 231 1.28 -4.38 -22.19
C SER A 231 0.23 -4.85 -23.19
N ASN A 232 -0.27 -6.08 -23.07
CA ASN A 232 -1.34 -6.57 -23.92
C ASN A 232 -2.63 -5.80 -23.65
N ASP A 233 -2.95 -5.58 -22.37
CA ASP A 233 -4.07 -4.73 -21.92
C ASP A 233 -4.03 -3.33 -22.56
N LEU A 234 -2.85 -2.71 -22.66
CA LEU A 234 -2.68 -1.39 -23.27
C LEU A 234 -2.78 -1.37 -24.79
N THR A 235 -2.40 -2.46 -25.47
CA THR A 235 -2.29 -2.50 -26.94
C THR A 235 -3.37 -3.33 -27.61
N GLY A 236 -4.20 -4.02 -26.82
CA GLY A 236 -5.26 -4.88 -27.30
C GLY A 236 -6.33 -4.07 -28.02
N ASP A 237 -6.77 -4.57 -29.16
CA ASP A 237 -7.98 -4.10 -29.82
C ASP A 237 -9.18 -4.80 -29.20
N TYR A 238 -9.83 -4.13 -28.24
CA TYR A 238 -11.01 -4.64 -27.54
C TYR A 238 -12.31 -4.40 -28.31
N LEU A 239 -12.23 -3.77 -29.49
CA LEU A 239 -13.35 -3.42 -30.35
C LEU A 239 -13.18 -4.11 -31.71
N GLY A 240 -13.30 -5.44 -31.74
CA GLY A 240 -13.51 -6.13 -33.01
C GLY A 240 -14.78 -5.61 -33.70
N ASP A 241 -14.63 -5.06 -34.92
CA ASP A 241 -15.66 -4.51 -35.81
C ASP A 241 -16.87 -3.86 -35.11
N ALA A 242 -16.69 -2.62 -34.66
CA ALA A 242 -17.78 -1.75 -34.24
C ALA A 242 -18.58 -1.22 -35.45
N ASP A 243 -19.27 -2.10 -36.17
CA ASP A 243 -20.42 -1.72 -36.97
C ASP A 243 -21.69 -1.84 -36.12
N SER A 244 -22.40 -0.72 -36.02
CA SER A 244 -23.69 -0.50 -35.33
C SER A 244 -23.65 -0.30 -33.79
N ALA A 245 -23.44 0.95 -33.36
CA ALA A 245 -24.52 1.77 -32.80
C ALA A 245 -23.99 3.06 -32.13
N ALA A 246 -24.66 4.17 -32.46
CA ALA A 246 -24.65 5.46 -31.78
C ALA A 246 -23.38 6.33 -31.90
N LYS A 247 -23.20 6.92 -33.10
CA LYS A 247 -22.67 8.29 -33.21
C LYS A 247 -23.65 9.27 -32.55
N GLY A 248 -23.52 9.45 -31.24
CA GLY A 248 -24.00 10.61 -30.53
C GLY A 248 -22.78 11.41 -30.09
N ALA A 249 -22.43 12.46 -30.83
CA ALA A 249 -21.42 13.42 -30.39
C ALA A 249 -21.93 14.07 -29.11
N VAL A 250 -21.39 13.68 -27.95
CA VAL A 250 -21.47 14.51 -26.75
C VAL A 250 -20.40 15.58 -26.93
N GLU A 251 -20.84 16.81 -27.18
CA GLU A 251 -19.98 17.99 -27.05
C GLU A 251 -19.28 17.95 -25.70
N VAL A 252 -17.95 17.92 -25.71
CA VAL A 252 -17.14 18.22 -24.53
C VAL A 252 -17.43 19.66 -24.17
N LYS A 253 -18.33 19.87 -23.21
CA LYS A 253 -18.49 21.18 -22.58
C LYS A 253 -17.14 21.55 -21.99
N LYS A 254 -16.56 22.66 -22.48
CA LYS A 254 -15.44 23.34 -21.82
C LYS A 254 -15.72 23.38 -20.32
N ALA A 255 -14.73 22.99 -19.52
CA ALA A 255 -14.76 23.13 -18.07
C ALA A 255 -15.34 24.50 -17.71
N ALA A 256 -16.47 24.49 -17.01
CA ALA A 256 -17.05 25.72 -16.50
C ALA A 256 -15.96 26.43 -15.68
N THR A 257 -15.75 27.71 -15.98
CA THR A 257 -14.94 28.60 -15.14
C THR A 257 -15.44 28.45 -13.70
N LYS A 258 -14.64 27.83 -12.83
CA LYS A 258 -14.97 27.66 -11.41
C LYS A 258 -15.30 29.05 -10.87
N GLN A 259 -16.55 29.26 -10.43
CA GLN A 259 -16.92 30.49 -9.73
C GLN A 259 -16.01 30.63 -8.49
N PRO A 260 -15.52 31.85 -8.16
CA PRO A 260 -14.77 32.06 -6.93
C PRO A 260 -15.62 31.65 -5.72
N PHE A 261 -15.06 30.86 -4.80
CA PHE A 261 -15.72 30.53 -3.54
C PHE A 261 -16.03 31.81 -2.75
N THR A 262 -17.30 32.05 -2.44
CA THR A 262 -17.81 33.24 -1.74
C THR A 262 -18.02 33.05 -0.23
N GLY A 263 -17.68 31.88 0.32
CA GLY A 263 -17.84 31.59 1.74
C GLY A 263 -16.67 32.06 2.63
N ASP A 264 -16.86 31.90 3.94
CA ASP A 264 -15.86 32.23 4.96
C ASP A 264 -14.59 31.38 4.83
N ARG A 265 -13.43 32.06 4.82
CA ARG A 265 -12.09 31.47 4.72
C ARG A 265 -11.37 31.41 6.08
N THR A 266 -12.02 31.88 7.14
CA THR A 266 -11.49 31.76 8.49
C THR A 266 -11.36 30.29 8.85
N LEU A 267 -10.18 29.92 9.34
CA LEU A 267 -9.92 28.58 9.82
C LEU A 267 -10.71 28.35 11.11
N TYR A 268 -11.67 27.43 11.04
CA TYR A 268 -12.46 26.98 12.17
C TYR A 268 -11.57 26.19 13.14
N ARG A 269 -11.48 26.64 14.39
CA ARG A 269 -10.69 26.00 15.46
C ARG A 269 -11.49 26.01 16.76
N PRO A 270 -12.23 24.93 17.07
CA PRO A 270 -12.88 24.81 18.38
C PRO A 270 -11.82 24.66 19.49
N GLU A 271 -12.16 25.08 20.71
CA GLU A 271 -11.28 24.87 21.88
C GLU A 271 -11.34 23.43 22.43
N GLU A 272 -12.43 22.71 22.15
CA GLU A 272 -12.60 21.30 22.49
C GLU A 272 -13.50 20.59 21.46
N GLY A 273 -13.35 19.27 21.36
CA GLY A 273 -14.11 18.47 20.40
C GLY A 273 -13.98 16.97 20.65
N LYS A 274 -14.83 16.19 19.98
CA LYS A 274 -14.79 14.72 20.00
C LYS A 274 -14.15 14.20 18.72
N CYS A 275 -13.26 13.24 18.86
CA CYS A 275 -12.46 12.67 17.78
C CYS A 275 -12.69 11.15 17.66
N ASP A 276 -12.40 10.59 16.49
CA ASP A 276 -12.41 9.16 16.24
C ASP A 276 -11.43 8.78 15.11
N PHE A 277 -10.13 8.76 15.41
CA PHE A 277 -9.09 8.36 14.48
C PHE A 277 -7.85 7.82 15.21
N GLY A 278 -7.01 7.08 14.48
CA GLY A 278 -5.73 6.57 14.97
C GLY A 278 -4.60 7.59 14.79
N ALA A 279 -3.63 7.55 15.69
CA ALA A 279 -2.40 8.33 15.65
C ALA A 279 -1.28 7.56 16.37
N TYR A 280 -0.08 8.12 16.39
CA TYR A 280 1.05 7.51 17.09
C TYR A 280 1.90 8.54 17.84
N ILE A 281 2.71 8.08 18.78
CA ILE A 281 3.59 8.94 19.57
C ILE A 281 4.85 9.31 18.78
N ILE A 282 5.18 10.60 18.78
CA ILE A 282 6.35 11.20 18.11
C ILE A 282 7.29 11.92 19.08
N ASP A 283 7.18 11.61 20.38
CA ASP A 283 7.99 12.26 21.42
C ASP A 283 9.49 11.94 21.24
N PRO A 284 10.35 12.95 21.01
CA PRO A 284 11.79 12.75 20.90
C PRO A 284 12.50 12.61 22.25
N ASP A 285 11.82 12.85 23.39
CA ASP A 285 12.43 12.76 24.71
C ASP A 285 12.70 11.28 25.06
N PRO A 286 13.97 10.89 25.34
CA PRO A 286 14.32 9.53 25.73
C PRO A 286 13.66 9.06 27.04
N LYS A 287 13.10 9.97 27.83
CA LYS A 287 12.31 9.64 29.03
C LYS A 287 10.88 9.19 28.70
N GLY A 288 10.43 9.40 27.47
CA GLY A 288 9.14 8.96 26.98
C GLY A 288 7.99 9.93 27.27
N ALA A 289 6.83 9.63 26.67
CA ALA A 289 5.68 10.51 26.66
C ALA A 289 4.74 10.28 27.85
N ASN A 290 4.37 11.34 28.55
CA ASN A 290 3.50 11.25 29.72
C ASN A 290 2.01 11.35 29.36
N VAL A 291 1.25 10.35 29.78
CA VAL A 291 -0.21 10.33 29.77
C VAL A 291 -0.72 10.65 31.18
N ARG A 292 -1.69 11.55 31.27
CA ARG A 292 -2.23 12.10 32.52
C ARG A 292 -3.70 11.78 32.72
N ASP A 293 -4.16 11.83 33.96
CA ASP A 293 -5.59 11.65 34.30
C ASP A 293 -6.47 12.81 33.80
N ASN A 294 -5.91 14.02 33.75
CA ASN A 294 -6.51 15.24 33.24
C ASN A 294 -5.46 16.14 32.58
N PRO A 295 -5.87 17.15 31.78
CA PRO A 295 -4.99 18.22 31.35
C PRO A 295 -4.21 18.84 32.54
N ASN A 296 -2.88 18.82 32.48
CA ASN A 296 -1.99 19.24 33.58
C ASN A 296 -2.14 18.44 34.90
N GLY A 297 -2.82 17.30 34.87
CA GLY A 297 -3.07 16.45 36.03
C GLY A 297 -1.89 15.53 36.38
N LYS A 298 -2.16 14.48 37.15
CA LYS A 298 -1.14 13.51 37.56
C LYS A 298 -0.79 12.59 36.41
N ILE A 299 0.48 12.21 36.31
CA ILE A 299 0.94 11.20 35.36
C ILE A 299 0.36 9.86 35.80
N ILE A 300 -0.32 9.17 34.87
CA ILE A 300 -0.88 7.84 35.09
C ILE A 300 -0.09 6.76 34.33
N VAL A 301 0.56 7.12 33.23
CA VAL A 301 1.41 6.25 32.42
C VAL A 301 2.51 7.09 31.79
N THR A 302 3.73 6.56 31.76
CA THR A 302 4.82 7.08 30.91
C THR A 302 5.07 6.05 29.83
N LEU A 303 4.83 6.45 28.57
CA LEU A 303 5.02 5.64 27.38
C LEU A 303 6.52 5.65 27.04
N PRO A 304 7.17 4.49 26.80
CA PRO A 304 8.60 4.46 26.55
C PRO A 304 8.99 5.18 25.25
N TYR A 305 10.22 5.71 25.20
CA TYR A 305 10.79 6.23 23.96
C TYR A 305 11.21 5.08 23.04
N GLN A 306 10.67 5.05 21.83
CA GLN A 306 10.88 3.97 20.84
C GLN A 306 11.16 4.55 19.44
N PRO A 307 12.35 5.12 19.20
CA PRO A 307 12.68 5.75 17.91
C PRO A 307 12.96 4.74 16.78
N ASP A 308 13.34 3.51 17.12
CA ASP A 308 13.81 2.48 16.18
C ASP A 308 12.96 1.19 16.19
N ASP A 309 11.84 1.19 16.92
CA ASP A 309 10.95 0.02 17.09
C ASP A 309 9.91 -0.03 15.95
N PRO A 310 9.59 -1.18 15.32
CA PRO A 310 8.38 -1.32 14.50
C PRO A 310 7.06 -1.10 15.22
N ASP A 311 7.05 -1.04 16.55
CA ASP A 311 5.86 -0.78 17.35
C ASP A 311 5.84 0.68 17.80
N LEU A 312 5.66 1.61 16.86
CA LEU A 312 5.23 2.96 17.23
C LEU A 312 4.06 2.85 18.21
N ILE A 313 4.06 3.67 19.26
CA ILE A 313 3.03 3.56 20.28
C ILE A 313 1.74 4.16 19.71
N MET A 314 0.86 3.26 19.26
CA MET A 314 -0.40 3.63 18.63
C MET A 314 -1.40 4.08 19.68
N VAL A 315 -2.13 5.15 19.38
CA VAL A 315 -3.19 5.68 20.22
C VAL A 315 -4.43 5.96 19.39
N LYS A 316 -5.61 5.75 20.00
CA LYS A 316 -6.87 6.24 19.44
C LYS A 316 -7.17 7.61 20.03
N VAL A 317 -7.26 8.64 19.20
CA VAL A 317 -7.65 9.99 19.65
C VAL A 317 -9.17 10.04 19.73
N THR A 318 -9.68 10.38 20.91
CA THR A 318 -11.12 10.34 21.25
C THR A 318 -11.73 11.72 21.49
N GLY A 319 -10.88 12.73 21.65
CA GLY A 319 -11.29 14.11 21.86
C GLY A 319 -10.10 14.99 22.16
N TYR A 320 -10.35 16.27 22.39
CA TYR A 320 -9.31 17.22 22.78
C TYR A 320 -9.89 18.39 23.57
N ARG A 321 -9.02 19.07 24.33
CA ARG A 321 -9.30 20.32 25.04
C ARG A 321 -8.03 21.16 25.11
N GLY A 322 -8.05 22.33 24.48
CA GLY A 322 -6.87 23.17 24.34
C GLY A 322 -5.73 22.39 23.67
N LYS A 323 -4.59 22.29 24.35
CA LYS A 323 -3.40 21.56 23.86
C LYS A 323 -3.32 20.09 24.29
N TRP A 324 -4.41 19.54 24.79
CA TRP A 324 -4.46 18.19 25.33
C TRP A 324 -5.38 17.31 24.50
N LEU A 325 -4.89 16.15 24.09
CA LEU A 325 -5.65 15.12 23.40
C LEU A 325 -6.08 14.06 24.41
N SER A 326 -7.37 13.71 24.39
CA SER A 326 -7.89 12.54 25.07
C SER A 326 -7.61 11.32 24.20
N VAL A 327 -6.87 10.35 24.73
CA VAL A 327 -6.43 9.15 24.02
C VAL A 327 -6.86 7.88 24.72
N THR A 328 -7.06 6.83 23.94
CA THR A 328 -7.14 5.44 24.42
C THR A 328 -5.91 4.68 23.95
N LEU A 329 -5.19 4.09 24.90
CA LEU A 329 -4.01 3.25 24.65
C LEU A 329 -4.43 1.84 24.22
N HIS A 330 -3.48 1.06 23.71
CA HIS A 330 -3.72 -0.32 23.27
C HIS A 330 -4.27 -1.24 24.38
N ASP A 331 -3.89 -1.02 25.64
CA ASP A 331 -4.41 -1.77 26.79
C ASP A 331 -5.80 -1.29 27.28
N GLY A 332 -6.42 -0.36 26.55
CA GLY A 332 -7.73 0.21 26.85
C GLY A 332 -7.70 1.35 27.88
N LYS A 333 -6.54 1.68 28.47
CA LYS A 333 -6.44 2.82 29.39
C LYS A 333 -6.72 4.13 28.66
N LYS A 334 -7.43 5.03 29.33
CA LYS A 334 -7.76 6.36 28.83
C LYS A 334 -7.00 7.42 29.60
N GLY A 335 -6.59 8.47 28.91
CA GLY A 335 -5.92 9.61 29.54
C GLY A 335 -5.69 10.76 28.58
N TRP A 336 -4.95 11.76 29.05
CA TRP A 336 -4.66 12.98 28.34
C TRP A 336 -3.17 13.10 28.04
N ILE A 337 -2.85 13.37 26.78
CA ILE A 337 -1.47 13.57 26.29
C ILE A 337 -1.35 14.96 25.66
N PHE A 338 -0.17 15.55 25.75
CA PHE A 338 0.11 16.83 25.13
C PHE A 338 0.16 16.69 23.60
N SER A 339 -0.54 17.56 22.88
CA SER A 339 -0.74 17.42 21.43
C SER A 339 0.56 17.39 20.61
N GLU A 340 1.60 18.10 21.06
CA GLU A 340 2.90 18.15 20.38
C GLU A 340 3.62 16.79 20.32
N LEU A 341 3.18 15.82 21.12
CA LEU A 341 3.80 14.49 21.21
C LEU A 341 3.08 13.45 20.35
N VAL A 342 2.04 13.85 19.60
CA VAL A 342 1.19 12.96 18.83
C VAL A 342 1.25 13.32 17.35
N GLY A 343 1.65 12.36 16.54
CA GLY A 343 1.81 12.47 15.10
C GLY A 343 0.89 11.55 14.32
N MET A 344 0.84 11.81 13.03
CA MET A 344 0.11 11.02 12.05
C MET A 344 0.80 11.20 10.69
N SER A 345 0.87 10.14 9.90
CA SER A 345 1.38 10.21 8.52
C SER A 345 0.24 10.50 7.54
N LEU A 346 0.58 10.87 6.32
CA LEU A 346 -0.40 11.15 5.27
C LEU A 346 -0.56 9.95 4.34
N ARG A 347 -1.72 9.84 3.71
CA ARG A 347 -1.94 8.91 2.58
C ARG A 347 -1.53 9.55 1.26
N ASN A 348 -0.38 10.21 1.26
CA ASN A 348 0.28 10.79 0.09
C ASN A 348 1.35 9.82 -0.42
N TYR A 349 0.93 8.60 -0.71
CA TYR A 349 1.85 7.53 -1.06
C TYR A 349 2.45 7.68 -2.46
N ALA A 350 1.96 8.64 -3.27
CA ALA A 350 2.55 9.07 -4.54
C ALA A 350 3.59 10.17 -4.45
N PRO A 351 4.66 10.07 -5.27
CA PRO A 351 5.36 11.27 -5.72
C PRO A 351 4.37 12.24 -6.36
N GLY A 352 4.18 13.40 -5.75
CA GLY A 352 3.23 14.41 -6.21
C GLY A 352 1.78 14.20 -5.76
N ASP A 353 1.50 13.21 -4.88
CA ASP A 353 0.22 13.20 -4.16
C ASP A 353 0.11 14.48 -3.35
N VAL A 354 -1.10 15.04 -3.39
CA VAL A 354 -1.41 16.27 -2.69
C VAL A 354 -2.52 16.03 -1.70
N THR A 355 -2.27 16.40 -0.46
CA THR A 355 -3.28 16.50 0.57
C THR A 355 -3.55 17.98 0.86
N ALA A 356 -4.75 18.42 0.49
CA ALA A 356 -5.22 19.76 0.78
C ALA A 356 -5.74 19.84 2.22
N LEU A 357 -5.11 20.66 3.06
CA LEU A 357 -5.65 21.00 4.38
C LEU A 357 -6.80 21.99 4.22
N ARG A 358 -7.91 21.74 4.91
CA ARG A 358 -9.14 22.51 4.79
C ARG A 358 -9.32 23.52 5.93
N VAL A 359 -10.07 24.60 5.69
CA VAL A 359 -10.41 25.57 6.74
C VAL A 359 -11.42 25.05 7.77
N ARG A 360 -12.08 23.91 7.51
CA ARG A 360 -13.09 23.26 8.37
C ARG A 360 -13.25 21.77 7.96
N PRO A 361 -13.88 20.89 8.77
CA PRO A 361 -14.01 19.46 8.47
C PRO A 361 -15.07 19.18 7.39
N ASP A 362 -14.80 19.65 6.18
CA ASP A 362 -15.67 19.55 5.01
C ASP A 362 -14.77 19.35 3.76
N PRO A 363 -15.01 18.31 2.94
CA PRO A 363 -14.19 18.03 1.77
C PRO A 363 -14.22 19.13 0.70
N TYR A 364 -15.26 19.98 0.69
CA TYR A 364 -15.43 21.07 -0.26
C TYR A 364 -15.00 22.44 0.29
N ALA A 365 -14.58 22.51 1.56
CA ALA A 365 -14.13 23.76 2.15
C ALA A 365 -12.85 24.31 1.48
N PRO A 366 -12.60 25.63 1.59
CA PRO A 366 -11.36 26.23 1.11
C PRO A 366 -10.10 25.55 1.65
N THR A 367 -9.10 25.49 0.79
CA THR A 367 -7.76 25.00 1.14
C THR A 367 -6.98 26.06 1.90
N VAL A 368 -6.34 25.67 3.01
CA VAL A 368 -5.37 26.46 3.78
C VAL A 368 -3.98 26.34 3.17
N GLY A 369 -3.62 25.13 2.75
CA GLY A 369 -2.35 24.80 2.14
C GLY A 369 -2.32 23.34 1.70
N ASP A 370 -1.40 23.04 0.81
CA ASP A 370 -1.20 21.71 0.26
C ASP A 370 0.04 21.08 0.88
N ILE A 371 -0.07 19.80 1.25
CA ILE A 371 1.05 18.96 1.67
C ILE A 371 1.34 17.99 0.54
N PHE A 372 2.60 17.98 0.10
CA PHE A 372 3.10 17.10 -0.94
C PHE A 372 3.84 15.94 -0.29
N ASP A 373 3.80 14.77 -0.94
CA ASP A 373 4.48 13.55 -0.51
C ASP A 373 4.04 13.07 0.89
N ASP A 374 4.55 11.90 1.29
CA ASP A 374 4.24 11.30 2.60
C ASP A 374 5.04 12.04 3.70
N GLU A 375 4.33 12.90 4.41
CA GLU A 375 4.87 13.77 5.45
C GLU A 375 4.19 13.46 6.78
N GLU A 376 4.89 13.75 7.88
CA GLU A 376 4.34 13.62 9.23
C GLU A 376 3.73 14.94 9.70
N VAL A 377 2.52 14.88 10.25
CA VAL A 377 1.80 16.03 10.81
C VAL A 377 1.56 15.85 12.31
N THR A 378 1.59 16.96 13.05
CA THR A 378 1.24 16.97 14.48
C THR A 378 -0.27 17.06 14.64
N VAL A 379 -0.86 16.17 15.44
CA VAL A 379 -2.30 16.17 15.75
C VAL A 379 -2.60 17.22 16.82
N LEU A 380 -3.49 18.18 16.53
CA LEU A 380 -3.88 19.23 17.48
C LEU A 380 -5.27 19.00 18.09
N GLY A 381 -6.13 18.27 17.41
CA GLY A 381 -7.51 18.03 17.79
C GLY A 381 -8.30 17.37 16.67
N GLY A 382 -9.63 17.46 16.72
CA GLY A 382 -10.47 16.89 15.67
C GLY A 382 -11.97 16.98 15.94
N GLU A 383 -12.75 16.62 14.93
CA GLU A 383 -14.21 16.61 14.96
C GLU A 383 -14.71 15.39 14.19
N GLY A 384 -15.30 14.43 14.91
CA GLY A 384 -15.58 13.11 14.37
C GLY A 384 -14.29 12.47 13.85
N LYS A 385 -14.26 12.07 12.58
CA LYS A 385 -13.09 11.45 11.95
C LYS A 385 -12.10 12.46 11.36
N TRP A 386 -12.43 13.75 11.32
CA TRP A 386 -11.53 14.76 10.79
C TRP A 386 -10.50 15.17 11.83
N ALA A 387 -9.24 15.21 11.44
CA ALA A 387 -8.15 15.63 12.30
C ALA A 387 -7.80 17.10 12.04
N LEU A 388 -7.69 17.90 13.09
CA LEU A 388 -7.07 19.22 13.03
C LEU A 388 -5.56 19.04 13.23
N VAL A 389 -4.76 19.36 12.22
CA VAL A 389 -3.33 19.05 12.20
C VAL A 389 -2.47 20.28 11.95
N ARG A 390 -1.21 20.20 12.35
CA ARG A 390 -0.16 21.14 12.01
C ARG A 390 0.86 20.46 11.13
N TYR A 391 1.21 21.10 10.02
CA TYR A 391 2.30 20.69 9.15
C TYR A 391 3.39 21.77 9.15
N LYS A 392 4.63 21.35 9.39
CA LYS A 392 5.82 22.21 9.33
C LYS A 392 6.60 21.86 8.08
N HIS A 393 6.46 22.68 7.05
CA HIS A 393 7.19 22.50 5.80
C HIS A 393 8.70 22.67 6.03
N PRO A 394 9.58 21.88 5.39
CA PRO A 394 11.04 21.96 5.57
C PRO A 394 11.66 23.34 5.31
N LYS A 395 11.00 24.17 4.49
CA LYS A 395 11.37 25.58 4.22
C LYS A 395 10.92 26.58 5.30
N GLY A 396 10.38 26.10 6.42
CA GLY A 396 10.01 26.92 7.58
C GLY A 396 8.58 27.49 7.57
N HIS A 397 7.76 27.14 6.59
CA HIS A 397 6.35 27.51 6.58
C HIS A 397 5.54 26.56 7.47
N GLU A 398 4.63 27.10 8.27
CA GLU A 398 3.73 26.29 9.09
C GLU A 398 2.28 26.50 8.66
N PHE A 399 1.58 25.39 8.46
CA PHE A 399 0.16 25.37 8.15
C PHE A 399 -0.57 24.63 9.25
N VAL A 400 -1.77 25.10 9.58
CA VAL A 400 -2.70 24.38 10.44
C VAL A 400 -4.03 24.30 9.71
N GLY A 401 -4.61 23.12 9.64
CA GLY A 401 -5.87 22.91 8.94
C GLY A 401 -6.45 21.53 9.17
N TRP A 402 -7.61 21.30 8.57
CA TRP A 402 -8.38 20.07 8.72
C TRP A 402 -7.98 19.05 7.67
N LEU A 403 -7.59 17.87 8.12
CA LEU A 403 -7.15 16.74 7.32
C LEU A 403 -8.31 15.75 7.10
N ASN A 404 -8.58 15.46 5.83
CA ASN A 404 -9.62 14.52 5.42
C ASN A 404 -9.34 13.12 5.99
N PRO A 405 -10.33 12.44 6.60
CA PRO A 405 -10.23 11.04 7.03
C PRO A 405 -9.56 10.10 6.00
N GLU A 406 -9.89 10.24 4.72
CA GLU A 406 -9.33 9.42 3.63
C GLU A 406 -7.85 9.69 3.34
N LYS A 407 -7.28 10.73 3.95
CA LYS A 407 -5.86 11.12 3.82
C LYS A 407 -5.06 10.89 5.10
N GLN A 408 -5.67 10.34 6.14
CA GLN A 408 -5.03 10.07 7.43
C GLN A 408 -4.40 8.68 7.43
N CYS A 409 -3.14 8.58 7.85
CA CYS A 409 -2.53 7.31 8.17
C CYS A 409 -2.08 7.27 9.62
N GLY A 410 -2.95 6.68 10.43
CA GLY A 410 -2.70 6.49 11.84
C GLY A 410 -1.73 5.36 12.16
N HIS A 411 -1.23 4.58 11.18
CA HIS A 411 -0.32 3.44 11.38
C HIS A 411 0.67 3.30 10.19
N PRO A 412 1.90 3.83 10.27
CA PRO A 412 2.77 4.00 9.10
C PRO A 412 3.41 2.70 8.56
N TYR A 413 3.19 1.55 9.22
CA TYR A 413 3.74 0.26 8.79
C TYR A 413 2.72 -0.66 8.08
N THR A 414 1.51 -0.17 7.79
CA THR A 414 0.41 -0.94 7.13
C THR A 414 -0.25 -0.12 6.01
N THR A 415 -1.17 -0.69 5.23
CA THR A 415 -2.12 0.17 4.51
C THR A 415 -3.08 0.78 5.54
N CYS A 416 -3.12 2.10 5.62
CA CYS A 416 -4.16 2.78 6.38
C CYS A 416 -5.45 2.78 5.52
N PRO A 417 -6.57 2.20 6.01
CA PRO A 417 -7.82 2.09 5.26
C PRO A 417 -8.38 3.43 4.82
#